data_AF-A0AAV9G673-F1
#
_entry.id   AF-A0AAV9G673-F1
#
_cell.length_a   1.000
_cell.length_b   1.000
_cell.length_c   1.000
_cell.angle_alpha   90.00
_cell.angle_beta   90.00
_cell.angle_gamma   90.00
#
_symmetry.space_group_name_H-M   'P 1'
#
loop_
_entity.id
_entity.type
_entity.pdbx_description
1 polymer ?
#
loop_
_entity_poly.entity_id
_entity_poly.type
_entity_poly.pdbx_seq_one_letter_code
_entity_poly.pdbx_strand_id
1 'polypeptide(L)'
;GVYLTDLTFIEDGIPSIIKKTNLINFAKRAKTAEVIRDIQQYQNVAYSLQPVPELQDYILSNMSAAGDVHEMYDKSLQIEPREREDEKIVRVLAESGFL
;
A
#
# COMPACT_ATOMS: atom_id res chain seq x y z
N GLY A 1 -1.06 -4.14 2.24
CA GLY A 1 -2.52 -4.25 2.13
C GLY A 1 -3.03 -5.16 3.22
N VAL A 2 -4.25 -4.94 3.73
CA VAL A 2 -4.78 -5.61 4.93
C VAL A 2 -4.67 -7.14 4.84
N TYR A 3 -5.21 -7.75 3.77
CA TYR A 3 -5.15 -9.20 3.59
C TYR A 3 -3.73 -9.76 3.49
N LEU A 4 -2.79 -9.04 2.87
CA LEU A 4 -1.40 -9.48 2.81
C LEU A 4 -0.79 -9.52 4.21
N THR A 5 -1.06 -8.51 5.02
CA THR A 5 -0.61 -8.45 6.41
C THR A 5 -1.21 -9.60 7.24
N ASP A 6 -2.49 -9.90 7.09
CA ASP A 6 -3.13 -11.03 7.77
C ASP A 6 -2.50 -12.37 7.36
N LEU A 7 -2.25 -12.58 6.06
CA LEU A 7 -1.57 -13.77 5.56
C LEU A 7 -0.14 -13.91 6.14
N THR A 8 0.61 -12.81 6.22
CA THR A 8 1.95 -12.82 6.84
C THR A 8 1.88 -13.17 8.33
N PHE A 9 0.94 -12.58 9.08
CA PHE A 9 0.79 -12.87 10.51
C PHE A 9 0.35 -14.31 10.78
N ILE A 10 -0.50 -14.90 9.93
CA ILE A 10 -0.86 -16.31 10.03
C ILE A 10 0.35 -17.20 9.73
N GLU A 11 1.13 -16.87 8.70
CA GLU A 11 2.28 -17.68 8.29
C GLU A 11 3.38 -17.68 9.36
N ASP A 12 3.71 -16.51 9.90
CA ASP A 12 4.78 -16.33 10.88
C ASP A 12 4.34 -16.70 12.31
N GLY A 13 3.07 -16.43 12.65
CA GLY A 13 2.54 -16.60 14.01
C GLY A 13 2.10 -18.03 14.36
N ILE A 14 1.76 -18.86 13.36
CA ILE A 14 1.23 -20.22 13.57
C ILE A 14 2.19 -21.26 12.96
N PRO A 15 2.73 -22.19 13.77
CA PRO A 15 3.57 -23.26 13.24
C PRO A 15 2.82 -24.19 12.27
N SER A 16 3.47 -24.57 11.18
CA SER A 16 2.90 -25.49 10.16
C SER A 16 2.74 -26.93 10.64
N ILE A 17 3.45 -27.31 11.71
CA ILE A 17 3.42 -28.63 12.33
C ILE A 17 3.06 -28.45 13.81
N ILE A 18 2.21 -29.32 14.34
CA ILE A 18 1.84 -29.30 15.76
C ILE A 18 3.08 -29.67 16.59
N LYS A 19 3.47 -28.77 17.50
CA LYS A 19 4.66 -28.95 18.36
C LYS A 19 4.61 -30.32 19.07
N LYS A 20 5.76 -31.00 19.10
CA LYS A 20 5.94 -32.34 19.71
C LYS A 20 5.22 -33.48 18.96
N THR A 21 4.71 -33.23 17.77
CA THR A 21 4.20 -34.25 16.84
C THR A 21 4.76 -33.98 15.43
N ASN A 22 4.54 -34.90 14.49
CA ASN A 22 4.81 -34.69 13.07
C ASN A 22 3.52 -34.45 12.25
N LEU A 23 2.44 -34.03 12.93
CA LEU A 23 1.15 -33.81 12.29
C LEU A 23 1.04 -32.38 11.74
N ILE A 24 0.43 -32.25 10.56
CA ILE A 24 0.16 -30.96 9.91
C ILE A 24 -0.81 -30.17 10.78
N ASN A 25 -0.50 -28.90 11.03
CA ASN A 25 -1.39 -28.00 11.73
C ASN A 25 -2.50 -27.50 10.79
N PHE A 26 -3.62 -28.22 10.77
CA PHE A 26 -4.75 -27.86 9.92
C PHE A 26 -5.41 -26.54 10.31
N ALA A 27 -5.31 -26.11 11.58
CA ALA A 27 -5.85 -24.84 12.03
C ALA A 27 -5.17 -23.64 11.33
N LYS A 28 -3.85 -23.74 11.07
CA LYS A 28 -3.13 -22.74 10.24
C LYS A 28 -3.77 -22.65 8.86
N ARG A 29 -3.96 -23.80 8.21
CA ARG A 29 -4.49 -23.88 6.84
C ARG A 29 -5.95 -23.39 6.77
N ALA A 30 -6.76 -23.70 7.77
CA ALA A 30 -8.13 -23.21 7.87
C ALA A 30 -8.19 -21.67 7.94
N LYS A 31 -7.33 -21.04 8.75
CA LYS A 31 -7.25 -19.57 8.86
C LYS A 31 -6.77 -18.93 7.55
N THR A 32 -5.74 -19.48 6.91
CA THR A 32 -5.30 -19.00 5.59
C THR A 32 -6.43 -19.10 4.56
N ALA A 33 -7.17 -20.22 4.57
CA ALA A 33 -8.28 -20.42 3.64
C ALA A 33 -9.47 -19.48 3.89
N GLU A 34 -9.72 -19.07 5.13
CA GLU A 34 -10.71 -18.05 5.48
C GLU A 34 -10.38 -16.71 4.81
N VAL A 35 -9.14 -16.23 4.96
CA VAL A 35 -8.67 -14.99 4.32
C VAL A 35 -8.78 -15.05 2.79
N ILE A 36 -8.40 -16.17 2.19
CA ILE A 36 -8.50 -16.36 0.73
C ILE A 36 -9.96 -16.35 0.26
N ARG A 37 -10.86 -16.98 1.02
CA ARG A 37 -12.28 -17.03 0.69
C ARG A 37 -12.90 -15.65 0.66
N ASP A 38 -12.55 -14.80 1.62
CA ASP A 38 -13.03 -13.42 1.67
C ASP A 38 -12.54 -12.63 0.45
N ILE A 39 -11.27 -12.78 0.06
CA ILE A 39 -10.75 -12.17 -1.18
C ILE A 39 -11.56 -12.62 -2.39
N GLN A 40 -11.80 -13.92 -2.52
CA GLN A 40 -12.56 -14.50 -3.64
C GLN A 40 -14.00 -13.99 -3.68
N GLN A 41 -14.63 -13.81 -2.51
CA GLN A 41 -15.97 -13.25 -2.42
C GLN A 41 -16.07 -11.89 -3.10
N TYR A 42 -15.09 -11.01 -2.88
CA TYR A 42 -15.06 -9.68 -3.48
C TYR A 42 -14.62 -9.69 -4.95
N GLN A 43 -13.89 -10.72 -5.39
CA GLN A 43 -13.50 -10.88 -6.80
C GLN A 43 -14.65 -11.40 -7.70
N ASN A 44 -15.70 -11.96 -7.12
CA ASN A 44 -16.80 -12.58 -7.89
C ASN A 44 -17.65 -11.58 -8.69
N VAL A 45 -17.65 -10.30 -8.33
CA VAL A 45 -18.47 -9.28 -8.98
C VAL A 45 -17.63 -8.48 -9.96
N ALA A 46 -17.91 -8.66 -11.26
CA ALA A 46 -17.29 -7.85 -12.31
C ALA A 46 -17.84 -6.41 -12.30
N TYR A 47 -16.98 -5.45 -12.65
CA TYR A 47 -17.41 -4.08 -12.86
C TYR A 47 -18.24 -3.96 -14.14
N SER A 48 -19.38 -3.27 -14.07
CA SER A 48 -20.24 -2.99 -15.23
C SER A 48 -19.71 -1.79 -16.03
N LEU A 49 -18.49 -1.89 -16.53
CA LEU A 49 -17.80 -0.85 -17.31
C LEU A 49 -17.41 -1.40 -18.68
N GLN A 50 -17.41 -0.53 -19.69
CA GLN A 50 -16.91 -0.88 -21.02
C GLN A 50 -15.39 -0.74 -21.06
N PRO A 51 -14.62 -1.77 -21.48
CA PRO A 51 -13.18 -1.67 -21.58
C PRO A 51 -12.79 -0.76 -22.75
N VAL A 52 -11.81 0.11 -22.52
CA VAL A 52 -11.20 0.98 -23.53
C VAL A 52 -9.71 0.62 -23.61
N PRO A 53 -9.29 -0.22 -24.58
CA PRO A 53 -7.93 -0.76 -24.63
C PRO A 53 -6.85 0.32 -24.63
N GLU A 54 -7.05 1.40 -25.39
CA GLU A 54 -6.11 2.51 -25.50
C GLU A 54 -5.81 3.17 -24.15
N LEU A 55 -6.84 3.35 -23.31
CA LEU A 55 -6.70 3.91 -21.96
C LEU A 55 -6.04 2.91 -21.01
N GLN A 56 -6.36 1.62 -21.14
CA GLN A 56 -5.74 0.56 -20.32
C GLN A 56 -4.24 0.48 -20.60
N ASP A 57 -3.85 0.47 -21.87
CA ASP A 57 -2.46 0.44 -22.29
C ASP A 57 -1.71 1.70 -21.87
N TYR A 58 -2.34 2.87 -21.98
CA TYR A 58 -1.77 4.13 -21.50
C TYR A 58 -1.52 4.08 -19.98
N ILE A 59 -2.48 3.61 -19.19
CA ILE A 59 -2.30 3.51 -17.73
C ILE A 59 -1.19 2.52 -17.38
N LEU A 60 -1.20 1.32 -17.97
CA LEU A 60 -0.22 0.27 -17.69
C LEU A 60 1.20 0.67 -18.08
N SER A 61 1.37 1.30 -19.24
CA SER A 61 2.67 1.80 -19.71
C SER A 61 3.22 2.89 -18.80
N ASN A 62 2.40 3.87 -18.39
CA ASN A 62 2.84 4.93 -17.47
C ASN A 62 3.11 4.40 -16.05
N MET A 63 2.34 3.42 -15.57
CA MET A 63 2.63 2.77 -14.29
C MET A 63 3.98 2.03 -14.33
N SER A 64 4.28 1.36 -15.44
CA SER A 64 5.56 0.65 -15.62
C SER A 64 6.74 1.60 -15.81
N ALA A 65 6.49 2.75 -16.44
CA ALA A 65 7.47 3.81 -16.64
C ALA A 65 7.55 4.80 -15.47
N ALA A 66 6.82 4.55 -14.37
CA ALA A 66 6.85 5.41 -13.19
C ALA A 66 8.29 5.54 -12.69
N GLY A 67 8.74 6.79 -12.56
CA GLY A 67 10.12 7.10 -12.19
C GLY A 67 10.45 6.70 -10.75
N ASP A 68 11.73 6.65 -10.45
CA ASP A 68 12.22 6.29 -9.12
C ASP A 68 11.68 7.26 -8.05
N VAL A 69 11.36 6.71 -6.87
CA VAL A 69 10.75 7.48 -5.78
C VAL A 69 11.68 8.61 -5.33
N HIS A 70 13.00 8.43 -5.38
CA HIS A 70 13.95 9.49 -5.03
C HIS A 70 13.93 10.63 -6.05
N GLU A 71 13.88 10.32 -7.35
CA GLU A 71 13.77 11.36 -8.38
C GLU A 71 12.47 12.16 -8.26
N MET A 72 11.36 11.48 -7.94
CA MET A 72 10.07 12.14 -7.74
C MET A 72 10.07 13.04 -6.50
N TYR A 73 10.74 12.61 -5.44
CA TYR A 73 10.94 13.41 -4.24
C TYR A 73 11.80 14.66 -4.52
N ASP A 74 12.90 14.52 -5.27
CA ASP A 74 13.74 15.66 -5.64
C ASP A 74 13.00 16.65 -6.54
N LYS A 75 12.21 16.16 -7.50
CA LYS A 75 11.31 17.00 -8.32
C LYS A 75 10.30 17.74 -7.44
N SER A 76 9.72 17.07 -6.45
CA SER A 76 8.81 17.71 -5.49
C SER A 76 9.48 18.86 -4.75
N LEU A 77 10.72 18.68 -4.28
CA LEU A 77 11.48 19.73 -3.59
C LEU A 77 11.87 20.91 -4.50
N GLN A 78 12.01 20.69 -5.81
CA GLN A 78 12.24 21.76 -6.77
C GLN A 78 10.98 22.61 -7.00
N ILE A 79 9.81 21.97 -7.04
CA ILE A 79 8.52 22.64 -7.23
C ILE A 79 8.09 23.37 -5.96
N GLU A 80 8.23 22.70 -4.81
CA GLU A 80 7.91 23.26 -3.49
C GLU A 80 9.14 23.15 -2.58
N PRO A 81 10.04 24.15 -2.60
CA PRO A 81 11.21 24.19 -1.74
C PRO A 81 10.82 24.25 -0.27
N ARG A 82 11.62 23.60 0.58
CA ARG A 82 11.43 23.67 2.03
C ARG A 82 11.67 25.11 2.51
N GLU A 83 10.72 25.66 3.26
CA GLU A 83 10.89 26.95 3.94
C GLU A 83 12.11 26.90 4.86
N ARG A 84 12.94 27.94 4.78
CA ARG A 84 14.06 28.13 5.71
C ARG A 84 13.51 28.44 7.10
N GLU A 85 14.22 28.05 8.15
CA GLU A 85 13.75 28.29 9.54
C GLU A 85 13.48 29.77 9.80
N ASP A 86 14.30 30.67 9.25
CA ASP A 86 14.10 32.12 9.37
C ASP A 86 12.81 32.60 8.67
N GLU A 87 12.49 32.03 7.51
CA GLU A 87 11.27 32.33 6.76
C GLU A 87 10.03 31.79 7.48
N LYS A 88 10.14 30.61 8.12
CA LYS A 88 9.10 30.07 9.01
C LYS A 88 8.83 30.97 10.20
N ILE A 89 9.89 31.46 10.85
CA ILE A 89 9.76 32.34 12.01
C ILE A 89 9.09 33.66 11.59
N VAL A 90 9.53 34.26 10.48
CA VAL A 90 8.91 35.48 9.94
C VAL A 90 7.43 35.27 9.59
N ARG A 91 7.08 34.16 8.95
CA ARG A 91 5.70 33.81 8.62
C ARG A 91 4.85 33.59 9.86
N VAL A 92 5.33 32.84 10.85
CA VAL A 92 4.61 32.59 12.11
C VAL A 92 4.45 33.89 12.92
N LEU A 93 5.44 34.78 12.93
CA LEU A 93 5.34 36.10 13.55
C LEU A 93 4.33 37.00 12.85
N ALA A 94 4.25 36.94 11.52
CA ALA A 94 3.24 37.67 10.74
C ALA A 94 1.82 37.09 10.93
N GLU A 95 1.66 35.75 10.92
CA GLU A 95 0.37 35.08 11.14
C GLU A 95 -0.15 35.25 12.57
N SER A 96 0.75 35.43 13.56
CA SER A 96 0.39 35.70 14.96
C SER A 96 0.12 37.18 15.25
N GLY A 97 0.29 38.08 14.28
CA GLY A 97 0.06 39.52 14.42
C GLY A 97 1.08 40.24 15.29
N PHE A 98 2.27 39.65 15.47
CA PHE A 98 3.40 40.28 16.16
C PHE A 98 4.19 41.25 15.27
N LEU A 99 3.99 41.18 13.95
CA LEU A 99 4.50 42.09 12.91
C LEU A 99 3.39 42.95 12.34
#